data_AF-E3RN80-F1
#
_entry.id   AF-E3RN80-F1
#
_cell.length_a   1.000
_cell.length_b   1.000
_cell.length_c   1.000
_cell.angle_alpha   90.00
_cell.angle_beta   90.00
_cell.angle_gamma   90.00
#
_symmetry.space_group_name_H-M   'P 1'
#
loop_
_entity.id
_entity.type
_entity.pdbx_description
1 polymer ?
#
loop_
_entity_poly.entity_id
_entity_poly.type
_entity_poly.pdbx_seq_one_letter_code
_entity_poly.pdbx_strand_id
1 'polypeptide(L)'
;MSAKSRPFPERKDSHTMTAPADTPVNDSVRSSNISPTQSSNSYSTSESNRASDEPSTDTAAFDALKRRFAEVSHLDILVHCMGGPRVSDIPDIAKDLAEHIIVICVDCEHWSDNTDETTEIGIATFSRQVLRPLVLQGDFGDHGEHLLQQVKFYLFRLIETAHLPCMNAASRGVNGNRFGKGRFVTNDEAHKIMEGLFVQPIKDVPGVQGNHPIIVLGQDVGHDKENLKNKSISFDMESYSTLVREIDTQVIVRDRKYWTAPNNEQIGLVNLVKELWFEHSDPHTAANDAGRTLISAFQMALGGHVCKLETKKTMLQVATGIEKYSVENFTSIGGVEEYCWKCGSPDHMIAACTATGLECNECRTMELGEEHVTLHCLPKARQKATERRRQDAIKRAKKAQEKTARDKRTVTSRDSHGSSSTSSISAVSARARPGRGGHPSSGGRGGRGRGGGSRSPSPRRENGQAPLGSR
;
A
#
# COMPACT_ATOMS: atom_id res chain seq x y z
N MET A 1 43.09 -24.29 6.31
CA MET A 1 43.80 -24.70 5.08
C MET A 1 42.92 -24.33 3.89
N SER A 2 43.51 -23.60 2.95
CA SER A 2 42.86 -22.82 1.89
C SER A 2 42.17 -23.68 0.83
N ALA A 3 40.90 -23.42 0.54
CA ALA A 3 40.17 -24.04 -0.55
C ALA A 3 40.42 -23.28 -1.85
N LYS A 4 41.10 -23.94 -2.80
CA LYS A 4 41.40 -23.43 -4.14
C LYS A 4 40.12 -23.41 -5.00
N SER A 5 39.72 -22.23 -5.44
CA SER A 5 38.74 -22.01 -6.50
C SER A 5 39.31 -22.46 -7.86
N ARG A 6 38.54 -23.26 -8.61
CA ARG A 6 38.83 -23.60 -10.01
C ARG A 6 38.25 -22.51 -10.94
N PRO A 7 38.91 -22.18 -12.07
CA PRO A 7 38.40 -21.21 -13.03
C PRO A 7 37.38 -21.86 -13.98
N PHE A 8 36.33 -21.09 -14.32
CA PHE A 8 35.36 -21.42 -15.37
C PHE A 8 35.97 -21.16 -16.76
N PRO A 9 35.61 -21.94 -17.79
CA PRO A 9 36.10 -21.72 -19.15
C PRO A 9 35.32 -20.61 -19.86
N GLU A 10 36.07 -19.76 -20.57
CA GLU A 10 35.55 -18.76 -21.52
C GLU A 10 34.76 -19.44 -22.64
N ARG A 11 33.50 -19.02 -22.84
CA ARG A 11 32.74 -19.28 -24.07
C ARG A 11 32.91 -18.10 -25.03
N LYS A 12 33.34 -18.41 -26.25
CA LYS A 12 33.32 -17.52 -27.40
C LYS A 12 31.97 -17.70 -28.10
N ASP A 13 31.11 -16.70 -28.01
CA ASP A 13 29.88 -16.65 -28.82
C ASP A 13 30.06 -15.60 -29.92
N SER A 14 30.13 -16.10 -31.16
CA SER A 14 30.05 -15.34 -32.40
C SER A 14 28.59 -15.13 -32.76
N HIS A 15 28.08 -13.90 -32.69
CA HIS A 15 26.75 -13.55 -33.18
C HIS A 15 26.84 -12.79 -34.51
N THR A 16 26.39 -13.47 -35.57
CA THR A 16 26.08 -12.91 -36.89
C THR A 16 24.78 -12.11 -36.78
N MET A 17 24.85 -10.82 -37.11
CA MET A 17 23.69 -9.92 -37.23
C MET A 17 22.91 -10.25 -38.50
N THR A 18 21.64 -10.62 -38.36
CA THR A 18 20.66 -10.63 -39.46
C THR A 18 19.60 -9.57 -39.15
N ALA A 19 19.42 -8.64 -40.08
CA ALA A 19 18.46 -7.54 -39.99
C ALA A 19 17.02 -8.04 -40.19
N PRO A 20 16.03 -7.50 -39.46
CA PRO A 20 14.63 -7.76 -39.75
C PRO A 20 14.10 -6.80 -40.82
N ALA A 21 13.26 -7.36 -41.69
CA ALA A 21 12.60 -6.71 -42.80
C ALA A 21 11.45 -5.79 -42.34
N ASP A 22 11.34 -4.67 -43.05
CA ASP A 22 10.31 -3.64 -42.92
C ASP A 22 8.90 -4.20 -43.16
N THR A 23 7.95 -3.81 -42.30
CA THR A 23 6.51 -3.91 -42.56
C THR A 23 5.88 -2.52 -42.41
N PRO A 24 4.98 -2.11 -43.33
CA PRO A 24 4.51 -0.74 -43.41
C PRO A 24 3.41 -0.43 -42.38
N VAL A 25 3.56 0.72 -41.73
CA VAL A 25 2.59 1.35 -40.83
C VAL A 25 1.50 2.02 -41.67
N ASN A 26 0.24 1.71 -41.39
CA ASN A 26 -0.92 2.33 -42.03
C ASN A 26 -1.53 3.37 -41.08
N ASP A 27 -1.11 4.62 -41.22
CA ASP A 27 -1.65 5.78 -40.51
C ASP A 27 -2.92 6.27 -41.19
N SER A 28 -4.06 6.23 -40.48
CA SER A 28 -5.21 7.11 -40.73
C SER A 28 -6.27 6.95 -39.63
N VAL A 29 -6.14 7.69 -38.53
CA VAL A 29 -7.30 8.04 -37.70
C VAL A 29 -7.30 9.54 -37.43
N ARG A 30 -8.43 10.11 -37.77
CA ARG A 30 -8.78 11.52 -37.94
C ARG A 30 -9.17 12.08 -36.56
N SER A 31 -8.37 13.00 -36.02
CA SER A 31 -8.70 13.74 -34.80
C SER A 31 -9.82 14.73 -35.07
N SER A 32 -10.97 14.53 -34.44
CA SER A 32 -12.06 15.51 -34.36
C SER A 32 -12.04 16.19 -33.00
N ASN A 33 -11.82 17.51 -33.03
CA ASN A 33 -11.91 18.45 -31.92
C ASN A 33 -13.27 18.37 -31.22
N ILE A 34 -13.28 18.24 -29.89
CA ILE A 34 -14.47 18.46 -29.05
C ILE A 34 -14.12 19.58 -28.07
N SER A 35 -14.82 20.71 -28.20
CA SER A 35 -14.81 21.81 -27.24
C SER A 35 -15.74 21.49 -26.06
N PRO A 36 -15.45 21.95 -24.83
CA PRO A 36 -16.26 21.66 -23.66
C PRO A 36 -17.44 22.64 -23.54
N THR A 37 -18.65 22.15 -23.76
CA THR A 37 -19.89 22.81 -23.34
C THR A 37 -20.12 22.59 -21.84
N GLN A 38 -20.25 23.68 -21.09
CA GLN A 38 -20.67 23.70 -19.70
C GLN A 38 -22.12 23.19 -19.59
N SER A 39 -22.35 22.07 -18.91
CA SER A 39 -23.69 21.62 -18.52
C SER A 39 -23.90 21.78 -17.02
N SER A 40 -24.81 22.68 -16.65
CA SER A 40 -25.35 22.83 -15.30
C SER A 40 -26.28 21.64 -14.98
N ASN A 41 -25.86 20.75 -14.09
CA ASN A 41 -26.72 19.68 -13.57
C ASN A 41 -27.41 20.14 -12.27
N SER A 42 -28.73 20.32 -12.35
CA SER A 42 -29.64 20.42 -11.22
C SER A 42 -29.88 19.03 -10.62
N TYR A 43 -29.48 18.82 -9.37
CA TYR A 43 -29.79 17.61 -8.62
C TYR A 43 -31.29 17.59 -8.26
N SER A 44 -32.04 16.70 -8.91
CA SER A 44 -33.41 16.34 -8.54
C SER A 44 -33.37 15.17 -7.56
N THR A 45 -33.79 15.40 -6.32
CA THR A 45 -34.00 14.37 -5.30
C THR A 45 -35.23 13.51 -5.65
N SER A 46 -35.03 12.32 -6.20
CA SER A 46 -36.10 11.35 -6.44
C SER A 46 -36.32 10.46 -5.21
N GLU A 47 -37.57 10.43 -4.75
CA GLU A 47 -38.08 9.64 -3.63
C GLU A 47 -37.95 8.12 -3.85
N SER A 48 -37.66 7.41 -2.76
CA SER A 48 -37.32 5.98 -2.73
C SER A 48 -38.56 5.08 -2.69
N ASN A 49 -38.72 4.27 -3.74
CA ASN A 49 -39.56 3.09 -3.73
C ASN A 49 -38.98 2.04 -2.76
N ARG A 50 -39.76 1.63 -1.75
CA ARG A 50 -39.43 0.52 -0.84
C ARG A 50 -39.52 -0.82 -1.58
N ALA A 51 -38.38 -1.30 -2.05
CA ALA A 51 -38.19 -2.67 -2.52
C ALA A 51 -38.16 -3.65 -1.33
N SER A 52 -38.69 -4.85 -1.53
CA SER A 52 -38.79 -5.96 -0.57
C SER A 52 -37.43 -6.43 -0.03
N ASP A 53 -37.32 -6.57 1.29
CA ASP A 53 -36.13 -6.91 2.11
C ASP A 53 -35.54 -8.34 1.95
N GLU A 54 -35.83 -9.06 0.86
CA GLU A 54 -35.17 -10.36 0.63
C GLU A 54 -33.73 -10.11 0.15
N PRO A 55 -32.70 -10.56 0.89
CA PRO A 55 -31.31 -10.36 0.50
C PRO A 55 -31.07 -11.06 -0.83
N SER A 56 -30.56 -10.32 -1.82
CA SER A 56 -30.18 -10.89 -3.11
C SER A 56 -29.23 -12.08 -2.91
N THR A 57 -29.35 -13.11 -3.73
CA THR A 57 -28.50 -14.32 -3.68
C THR A 57 -27.01 -13.98 -3.73
N ASP A 58 -26.65 -12.89 -4.40
CA ASP A 58 -25.28 -12.38 -4.50
C ASP A 58 -24.75 -11.98 -3.11
N THR A 59 -25.56 -11.31 -2.29
CA THR A 59 -25.19 -10.94 -0.92
C THR A 59 -24.86 -12.16 -0.07
N ALA A 60 -25.65 -13.23 -0.18
CA ALA A 60 -25.41 -14.47 0.58
C ALA A 60 -24.11 -15.17 0.18
N ALA A 61 -23.75 -15.17 -1.12
CA ALA A 61 -22.50 -15.73 -1.61
C ALA A 61 -21.28 -14.94 -1.09
N PHE A 62 -21.34 -13.61 -1.12
CA PHE A 62 -20.31 -12.74 -0.57
C PHE A 62 -20.10 -12.96 0.93
N ASP A 63 -21.18 -13.04 1.71
CA ASP A 63 -21.11 -13.25 3.17
C ASP A 63 -20.59 -14.65 3.52
N ALA A 64 -20.94 -15.68 2.75
CA ALA A 64 -20.38 -17.01 2.88
C ALA A 64 -18.86 -17.01 2.62
N LEU A 65 -18.41 -16.30 1.58
CA LEU A 65 -16.98 -16.18 1.25
C LEU A 65 -16.22 -15.41 2.33
N LYS A 66 -16.76 -14.27 2.81
CA LYS A 66 -16.19 -13.48 3.93
C LYS A 66 -15.97 -14.32 5.17
N ARG A 67 -17.01 -15.05 5.60
CA ARG A 67 -16.93 -15.93 6.77
C ARG A 67 -15.85 -17.00 6.59
N ARG A 68 -15.79 -17.64 5.42
CA ARG A 68 -14.77 -18.66 5.18
C ARG A 68 -13.37 -18.06 5.17
N PHE A 69 -13.15 -16.95 4.49
CA PHE A 69 -11.85 -16.28 4.44
C PHE A 69 -11.46 -15.65 5.78
N ALA A 70 -12.40 -15.44 6.71
CA ALA A 70 -12.09 -15.01 8.07
C ALA A 70 -11.29 -16.06 8.87
N GLU A 71 -11.45 -17.34 8.53
CA GLU A 71 -10.89 -18.49 9.25
C GLU A 71 -9.58 -19.01 8.64
N VAL A 72 -9.17 -18.46 7.50
CA VAL A 72 -8.04 -18.94 6.69
C VAL A 72 -6.85 -17.99 6.84
N SER A 73 -5.63 -18.54 6.80
CA SER A 73 -4.42 -17.73 6.92
C SER A 73 -4.27 -16.76 5.75
N HIS A 74 -3.61 -15.64 5.98
CA HIS A 74 -3.29 -14.66 4.95
C HIS A 74 -2.53 -15.28 3.78
N LEU A 75 -1.59 -16.18 4.09
CA LEU A 75 -0.80 -16.90 3.12
C LEU A 75 -1.65 -17.82 2.24
N ASP A 76 -2.54 -18.63 2.82
CA ASP A 76 -3.35 -19.58 2.07
C ASP A 76 -4.36 -18.87 1.16
N ILE A 77 -4.93 -17.76 1.61
CA ILE A 77 -5.79 -16.92 0.77
C ILE A 77 -5.00 -16.33 -0.39
N LEU A 78 -3.78 -15.84 -0.14
CA LEU A 78 -2.92 -15.31 -1.21
C LEU A 78 -2.54 -16.40 -2.23
N VAL A 79 -2.16 -17.60 -1.76
CA VAL A 79 -1.86 -18.76 -2.62
C VAL A 79 -3.07 -19.14 -3.45
N HIS A 80 -4.28 -19.14 -2.86
CA HIS A 80 -5.52 -19.26 -3.62
C HIS A 80 -5.61 -18.13 -4.65
N CYS A 81 -5.51 -16.86 -4.29
CA CYS A 81 -5.64 -15.78 -5.28
C CYS A 81 -4.66 -15.88 -6.45
N MET A 82 -3.44 -16.38 -6.21
CA MET A 82 -2.42 -16.61 -7.24
C MET A 82 -2.74 -17.75 -8.21
N GLY A 83 -3.86 -18.46 -8.03
CA GLY A 83 -4.25 -19.60 -8.86
C GLY A 83 -3.79 -20.95 -8.32
N GLY A 84 -3.19 -20.98 -7.12
CA GLY A 84 -2.77 -22.19 -6.43
C GLY A 84 -3.94 -23.01 -5.86
N PRO A 85 -3.63 -23.97 -4.96
CA PRO A 85 -4.64 -24.81 -4.32
C PRO A 85 -5.80 -23.99 -3.78
N ARG A 86 -7.00 -24.51 -4.04
CA ARG A 86 -8.23 -23.86 -3.62
C ARG A 86 -8.34 -23.91 -2.09
N VAL A 87 -8.77 -22.81 -1.46
CA VAL A 87 -9.16 -22.82 -0.05
C VAL A 87 -10.22 -23.92 0.19
N SER A 88 -10.00 -24.78 1.18
CA SER A 88 -10.92 -25.87 1.50
C SER A 88 -12.24 -25.35 2.04
N ASP A 89 -13.31 -26.14 1.90
CA ASP A 89 -14.59 -25.91 2.57
C ASP A 89 -15.27 -24.57 2.24
N ILE A 90 -14.99 -24.01 1.05
CA ILE A 90 -15.79 -22.89 0.52
C ILE A 90 -17.23 -23.39 0.29
N PRO A 91 -18.25 -22.77 0.93
CA PRO A 91 -19.64 -23.17 0.75
C PRO A 91 -20.09 -23.15 -0.70
N ASP A 92 -20.96 -24.09 -1.10
CA ASP A 92 -21.42 -24.26 -2.49
C ASP A 92 -21.88 -22.95 -3.14
N ILE A 93 -22.66 -22.15 -2.40
CA ILE A 93 -23.18 -20.84 -2.86
C ILE A 93 -22.09 -19.82 -3.22
N ALA A 94 -20.88 -19.96 -2.68
CA ALA A 94 -19.74 -19.07 -2.92
C ALA A 94 -18.67 -19.71 -3.82
N LYS A 95 -18.89 -20.94 -4.30
CA LYS A 95 -17.82 -21.70 -4.93
C LYS A 95 -17.33 -21.09 -6.24
N ASP A 96 -18.26 -20.68 -7.10
CA ASP A 96 -17.88 -20.10 -8.39
C ASP A 96 -17.36 -18.68 -8.18
N LEU A 97 -18.01 -17.89 -7.32
CA LEU A 97 -17.60 -16.54 -6.96
C LEU A 97 -16.11 -16.47 -6.50
N ALA A 98 -15.65 -17.46 -5.72
CA ALA A 98 -14.26 -17.54 -5.26
C ALA A 98 -13.22 -17.74 -6.38
N GLU A 99 -13.63 -18.06 -7.60
CA GLU A 99 -12.75 -18.17 -8.78
C GLU A 99 -12.54 -16.81 -9.49
N HIS A 100 -13.35 -15.80 -9.17
CA HIS A 100 -13.36 -14.48 -9.80
C HIS A 100 -12.74 -13.40 -8.92
N ILE A 101 -11.86 -13.76 -7.99
CA ILE A 101 -11.25 -12.79 -7.07
C ILE A 101 -10.29 -11.85 -7.81
N ILE A 102 -10.35 -10.57 -7.44
CA ILE A 102 -9.36 -9.55 -7.79
C ILE A 102 -8.61 -9.15 -6.52
N VAL A 103 -7.28 -9.13 -6.60
CA VAL A 103 -6.43 -8.62 -5.54
C VAL A 103 -6.00 -7.21 -5.89
N ILE A 104 -6.09 -6.30 -4.94
CA ILE A 104 -5.65 -4.91 -5.06
C ILE A 104 -4.66 -4.64 -3.93
N CYS A 105 -3.37 -4.54 -4.27
CA CYS A 105 -2.36 -4.02 -3.36
C CYS A 105 -2.41 -2.50 -3.39
N VAL A 106 -2.50 -1.86 -2.23
CA VAL A 106 -2.60 -0.40 -2.11
C VAL A 106 -1.53 0.12 -1.16
N ASP A 107 -1.00 1.30 -1.48
CA ASP A 107 -0.15 2.11 -0.61
C ASP A 107 -0.48 3.59 -0.83
N CYS A 108 -0.35 4.42 0.21
CA CYS A 108 -0.58 5.87 0.12
C CYS A 108 0.60 6.66 0.70
N GLU A 109 1.12 7.60 -0.10
CA GLU A 109 2.13 8.55 0.36
C GLU A 109 1.50 9.87 0.83
N HIS A 110 2.16 10.49 1.81
CA HIS A 110 1.71 11.75 2.41
C HIS A 110 2.85 12.75 2.51
N TRP A 111 2.49 14.03 2.54
CA TRP A 111 3.49 15.06 2.75
C TRP A 111 4.09 14.98 4.16
N SER A 112 5.42 14.86 4.26
CA SER A 112 6.09 14.62 5.54
C SER A 112 5.87 15.72 6.58
N ASP A 113 5.60 16.95 6.13
CA ASP A 113 5.30 18.07 7.02
C ASP A 113 3.86 18.05 7.55
N ASN A 114 2.92 17.49 6.78
CA ASN A 114 1.53 17.33 7.17
C ASN A 114 0.97 16.02 6.61
N THR A 115 0.93 14.97 7.43
CA THR A 115 0.44 13.67 7.00
C THR A 115 -1.04 13.67 6.65
N ASP A 116 -1.80 14.74 6.92
CA ASP A 116 -3.21 14.84 6.53
C ASP A 116 -3.35 15.14 5.02
N GLU A 117 -2.26 15.56 4.36
CA GLU A 117 -2.20 15.82 2.91
C GLU A 117 -1.67 14.57 2.19
N THR A 118 -2.58 13.77 1.65
CA THR A 118 -2.20 12.66 0.75
C THR A 118 -1.65 13.23 -0.54
N THR A 119 -0.53 12.69 -1.02
CA THR A 119 0.14 13.16 -2.23
C THR A 119 0.02 12.16 -3.37
N GLU A 120 0.04 10.86 -3.05
CA GLU A 120 0.05 9.80 -4.05
C GLU A 120 -0.74 8.58 -3.58
N ILE A 121 -1.30 7.83 -4.54
CA ILE A 121 -1.90 6.50 -4.34
C ILE A 121 -1.18 5.54 -5.27
N GLY A 122 -0.67 4.45 -4.72
CA GLY A 122 -0.03 3.37 -5.43
C GLY A 122 -0.93 2.16 -5.47
N ILE A 123 -1.06 1.53 -6.64
CA ILE A 123 -1.90 0.35 -6.82
C ILE A 123 -1.14 -0.70 -7.62
N ALA A 124 -1.19 -1.94 -7.17
CA ALA A 124 -0.82 -3.10 -7.97
C ALA A 124 -1.94 -4.14 -7.91
N THR A 125 -2.50 -4.55 -9.06
CA THR A 125 -3.69 -5.41 -9.11
C THR A 125 -3.58 -6.54 -10.12
N PHE A 126 -4.16 -7.68 -9.77
CA PHE A 126 -4.28 -8.85 -10.64
C PHE A 126 -5.58 -9.61 -10.35
N SER A 127 -6.03 -10.41 -11.31
CA SER A 127 -7.18 -11.31 -11.11
C SER A 127 -6.73 -12.77 -11.07
N ARG A 128 -7.40 -13.57 -10.22
CA ARG A 128 -7.16 -15.02 -10.15
C ARG A 128 -7.35 -15.71 -11.50
N GLN A 129 -8.34 -15.27 -12.27
CA GLN A 129 -8.66 -15.85 -13.59
C GLN A 129 -7.51 -15.73 -14.59
N VAL A 130 -6.69 -14.67 -14.49
CA VAL A 130 -5.54 -14.48 -15.39
C VAL A 130 -4.34 -15.31 -14.94
N LEU A 131 -4.12 -15.46 -13.63
CA LEU A 131 -2.98 -16.23 -13.11
C LEU A 131 -3.20 -17.75 -13.13
N ARG A 132 -4.42 -18.21 -12.88
CA ARG A 132 -4.74 -19.65 -12.74
C ARG A 132 -4.30 -20.48 -13.96
N PRO A 133 -4.52 -20.07 -15.22
CA PRO A 133 -4.03 -20.82 -16.37
C PRO A 133 -2.51 -21.04 -16.36
N LEU A 134 -1.72 -20.02 -15.99
CA LEU A 134 -0.26 -20.12 -15.91
C LEU A 134 0.16 -21.12 -14.81
N VAL A 135 -0.46 -21.05 -13.64
CA VAL A 135 -0.21 -22.00 -12.54
C VAL A 135 -0.54 -23.43 -12.94
N LEU A 136 -1.69 -23.67 -13.61
CA LEU A 136 -2.08 -24.99 -14.08
C LEU A 136 -1.13 -25.56 -15.13
N GLN A 137 -0.52 -24.70 -15.94
CA GLN A 137 0.47 -25.08 -16.95
C GLN A 137 1.88 -25.22 -16.37
N GLY A 138 2.10 -24.83 -15.11
CA GLY A 138 3.44 -24.77 -14.52
C GLY A 138 4.31 -23.63 -15.08
N ASP A 139 3.70 -22.63 -15.74
CA ASP A 139 4.39 -21.53 -16.39
C ASP A 139 4.60 -20.35 -15.43
N PHE A 140 5.52 -20.52 -14.49
CA PHE A 140 5.81 -19.49 -13.49
C PHE A 140 6.85 -18.47 -13.98
N GLY A 141 7.78 -18.86 -14.85
CA GLY A 141 9.03 -18.12 -15.07
C GLY A 141 9.94 -18.10 -13.83
N ASP A 142 11.13 -17.53 -13.96
CA ASP A 142 12.07 -17.40 -12.83
C ASP A 142 11.45 -16.52 -11.74
N HIS A 143 11.47 -17.00 -10.50
CA HIS A 143 10.86 -16.34 -9.34
C HIS A 143 9.38 -15.93 -9.53
N GLY A 144 8.62 -16.59 -10.41
CA GLY A 144 7.24 -16.19 -10.69
C GLY A 144 7.09 -15.01 -11.65
N GLU A 145 8.12 -14.69 -12.44
CA GLU A 145 8.14 -13.59 -13.41
C GLU A 145 6.91 -13.55 -14.31
N HIS A 146 6.48 -14.68 -14.88
CA HIS A 146 5.33 -14.70 -15.80
C HIS A 146 4.02 -14.41 -15.09
N LEU A 147 3.89 -14.77 -13.80
CA LEU A 147 2.74 -14.39 -12.97
C LEU A 147 2.77 -12.89 -12.67
N LEU A 148 3.94 -12.36 -12.29
CA LEU A 148 4.12 -10.94 -11.97
C LEU A 148 3.91 -10.03 -13.20
N GLN A 149 4.18 -10.51 -14.41
CA GLN A 149 3.88 -9.80 -15.65
C GLN A 149 2.38 -9.60 -15.89
N GLN A 150 1.50 -10.37 -15.23
CA GLN A 150 0.05 -10.18 -15.34
C GLN A 150 -0.49 -9.08 -14.40
N VAL A 151 0.37 -8.51 -13.56
CA VAL A 151 0.00 -7.46 -12.61
C VAL A 151 -0.04 -6.11 -13.33
N LYS A 152 -1.09 -5.34 -13.07
CA LYS A 152 -1.22 -3.96 -13.50
C LYS A 152 -0.81 -3.02 -12.38
N PHE A 153 0.00 -2.00 -12.69
CA PHE A 153 0.51 -1.04 -11.73
C PHE A 153 0.08 0.37 -12.08
N TYR A 154 -0.34 1.13 -11.07
CA TYR A 154 -0.81 2.50 -11.22
C TYR A 154 -0.20 3.39 -10.14
N LEU A 155 0.24 4.58 -10.55
CA LEU A 155 0.58 5.68 -9.66
C LEU A 155 -0.34 6.85 -9.95
N PHE A 156 -1.12 7.25 -8.95
CA PHE A 156 -1.95 8.45 -9.01
C PHE A 156 -1.36 9.53 -8.13
N ARG A 157 -0.94 10.64 -8.74
CA ARG A 157 -0.52 11.84 -8.02
C ARG A 157 -1.69 12.79 -7.93
N LEU A 158 -2.01 13.23 -6.71
CA LEU A 158 -3.16 14.10 -6.49
C LEU A 158 -2.84 15.53 -6.93
N ILE A 159 -3.69 16.10 -7.79
CA ILE A 159 -3.52 17.44 -8.35
C ILE A 159 -3.44 18.48 -7.24
N GLU A 160 -4.35 18.42 -6.27
CA GLU A 160 -4.49 19.38 -5.18
C GLU A 160 -3.22 19.49 -4.33
N THR A 161 -2.47 18.40 -4.20
CA THR A 161 -1.24 18.30 -3.41
C THR A 161 0.02 18.10 -4.26
N ALA A 162 -0.06 18.22 -5.59
CA ALA A 162 1.07 18.02 -6.51
C ALA A 162 2.24 19.00 -6.30
N HIS A 163 1.98 20.16 -5.69
CA HIS A 163 2.98 21.17 -5.35
C HIS A 163 3.79 20.83 -4.08
N LEU A 164 3.37 19.83 -3.30
CA LEU A 164 4.05 19.43 -2.08
C LEU A 164 5.29 18.59 -2.42
N PRO A 165 6.50 19.00 -1.99
CA PRO A 165 7.72 18.29 -2.34
C PRO A 165 7.89 17.03 -1.48
N CYS A 166 8.52 16.00 -2.07
CA CYS A 166 9.09 14.92 -1.28
C CYS A 166 10.30 15.47 -0.51
N MET A 167 10.24 15.39 0.82
CA MET A 167 11.31 15.91 1.69
C MET A 167 12.42 14.88 1.91
N ASN A 168 12.28 13.67 1.36
CA ASN A 168 13.30 12.64 1.45
C ASN A 168 14.35 12.83 0.35
N ALA A 169 15.57 13.24 0.74
CA ALA A 169 16.69 13.44 -0.18
C ALA A 169 17.15 12.16 -0.91
N ALA A 170 16.80 10.97 -0.39
CA ALA A 170 17.07 9.69 -1.04
C ALA A 170 16.00 9.29 -2.08
N SER A 171 14.90 10.06 -2.18
CA SER A 171 13.83 9.82 -3.14
C SER A 171 13.90 10.85 -4.27
N ARG A 172 13.66 10.39 -5.50
CA ARG A 172 13.44 11.26 -6.65
C ARG A 172 11.99 11.77 -6.74
N GLY A 173 11.17 11.49 -5.71
CA GLY A 173 9.73 11.71 -5.72
C GLY A 173 9.07 10.99 -6.89
N VAL A 174 8.02 11.58 -7.47
CA VAL A 174 7.29 11.02 -8.63
C VAL A 174 8.22 10.61 -9.81
N ASN A 175 9.34 11.31 -10.00
CA ASN A 175 10.29 11.02 -11.08
C ASN A 175 11.09 9.72 -10.83
N GLY A 176 11.00 9.18 -9.61
CA GLY A 176 11.55 7.89 -9.21
C GLY A 176 10.58 6.73 -9.35
N ASN A 177 9.37 6.94 -9.89
CA ASN A 177 8.43 5.85 -10.11
C ASN A 177 9.01 4.80 -11.08
N ARG A 178 8.94 3.53 -10.70
CA ARG A 178 9.49 2.40 -11.46
C ARG A 178 8.42 1.45 -11.97
N PHE A 179 7.20 1.55 -11.46
CA PHE A 179 6.09 0.67 -11.82
C PHE A 179 4.97 1.43 -12.54
N GLY A 180 4.57 0.96 -13.72
CA GLY A 180 3.57 1.63 -14.54
C GLY A 180 3.95 3.07 -14.89
N LYS A 181 2.97 3.93 -15.15
CA LYS A 181 3.18 5.36 -15.37
C LYS A 181 2.37 6.18 -14.37
N GLY A 182 2.94 7.31 -13.95
CA GLY A 182 2.25 8.29 -13.13
C GLY A 182 1.16 8.99 -13.92
N ARG A 183 0.00 9.20 -13.28
CA ARG A 183 -1.09 10.05 -13.76
C ARG A 183 -1.47 11.05 -12.69
N PHE A 184 -1.79 12.27 -13.11
CA PHE A 184 -2.37 13.28 -12.23
C PHE A 184 -3.88 13.14 -12.21
N VAL A 185 -4.45 13.10 -11.01
CA VAL A 185 -5.90 12.99 -10.79
C VAL A 185 -6.31 13.99 -9.72
N THR A 186 -7.52 14.51 -9.82
CA THR A 186 -8.17 15.18 -8.69
C THR A 186 -8.55 14.18 -7.60
N ASN A 187 -8.84 14.64 -6.38
CA ASN A 187 -9.37 13.78 -5.32
C ASN A 187 -10.65 13.04 -5.75
N ASP A 188 -11.55 13.74 -6.46
CA ASP A 188 -12.82 13.19 -6.94
C ASP A 188 -12.61 12.12 -8.01
N GLU A 189 -11.67 12.34 -8.93
CA GLU A 189 -11.30 11.32 -9.93
C GLU A 189 -10.63 10.12 -9.27
N ALA A 190 -9.74 10.34 -8.31
CA ALA A 190 -9.14 9.26 -7.53
C ALA A 190 -10.21 8.41 -6.84
N HIS A 191 -11.20 9.05 -6.20
CA HIS A 191 -12.33 8.37 -5.58
C HIS A 191 -13.08 7.49 -6.59
N LYS A 192 -13.46 8.04 -7.75
CA LYS A 192 -14.20 7.31 -8.80
C LYS A 192 -13.39 6.14 -9.38
N ILE A 193 -12.07 6.33 -9.56
CA ILE A 193 -11.19 5.26 -10.00
C ILE A 193 -11.14 4.14 -8.96
N MET A 194 -11.00 4.48 -7.68
CA MET A 194 -11.01 3.50 -6.60
C MET A 194 -12.36 2.77 -6.51
N GLU A 195 -13.48 3.47 -6.65
CA GLU A 195 -14.81 2.86 -6.74
C GLU A 195 -14.90 1.87 -7.92
N GLY A 196 -14.44 2.28 -9.11
CA GLY A 196 -14.41 1.42 -10.30
C GLY A 196 -13.52 0.19 -10.13
N LEU A 197 -12.44 0.28 -9.35
CA LEU A 197 -11.60 -0.87 -9.00
C LEU A 197 -12.27 -1.80 -7.98
N PHE A 198 -13.08 -1.29 -7.06
CA PHE A 198 -13.75 -2.11 -6.04
C PHE A 198 -15.11 -2.66 -6.49
N VAL A 199 -15.73 -2.06 -7.51
CA VAL A 199 -17.04 -2.42 -8.04
C VAL A 199 -16.92 -2.81 -9.51
N GLN A 200 -16.33 -3.99 -9.74
CA GLN A 200 -16.15 -4.54 -11.08
C GLN A 200 -17.19 -5.63 -11.34
N PRO A 201 -18.10 -5.50 -12.32
CA PRO A 201 -19.07 -6.55 -12.63
C PRO A 201 -18.38 -7.78 -13.23
N ILE A 202 -18.80 -8.97 -12.80
CA ILE A 202 -18.42 -10.23 -13.45
C ILE A 202 -19.23 -10.35 -14.74
N LYS A 203 -18.53 -10.44 -15.88
CA LYS A 203 -19.16 -10.57 -17.21
C LYS A 203 -18.85 -11.93 -17.81
N ASP A 204 -19.78 -12.43 -18.61
CA ASP A 204 -19.60 -13.61 -19.47
C ASP A 204 -19.32 -14.94 -18.73
N VAL A 205 -19.84 -15.08 -17.50
CA VAL A 205 -19.73 -16.31 -16.69
C VAL A 205 -21.12 -16.87 -16.40
N PRO A 206 -21.52 -17.99 -17.03
CA PRO A 206 -22.82 -18.62 -16.77
C PRO A 206 -23.00 -18.95 -15.29
N GLY A 207 -24.11 -18.50 -14.69
CA GLY A 207 -24.46 -18.81 -13.31
C GLY A 207 -23.79 -17.95 -12.23
N VAL A 208 -22.88 -17.03 -12.60
CA VAL A 208 -22.28 -16.07 -11.68
C VAL A 208 -22.74 -14.66 -12.05
N GLN A 209 -23.45 -14.02 -11.14
CA GLN A 209 -23.91 -12.63 -11.27
C GLN A 209 -23.23 -11.75 -10.20
N GLY A 210 -23.33 -10.44 -10.38
CA GLY A 210 -22.81 -9.46 -9.43
C GLY A 210 -21.38 -9.00 -9.75
N ASN A 211 -20.66 -8.58 -8.70
CA ASN A 211 -19.33 -7.99 -8.80
C ASN A 211 -18.24 -8.99 -8.42
N HIS A 212 -17.00 -8.70 -8.85
CA HIS A 212 -15.81 -9.43 -8.45
C HIS A 212 -15.57 -9.28 -6.93
N PRO A 213 -15.24 -10.37 -6.22
CA PRO A 213 -14.75 -10.27 -4.85
C PRO A 213 -13.38 -9.61 -4.82
N ILE A 214 -13.23 -8.63 -3.93
CA ILE A 214 -12.02 -7.85 -3.78
C ILE A 214 -11.28 -8.31 -2.53
N ILE A 215 -9.99 -8.54 -2.69
CA ILE A 215 -9.05 -8.70 -1.59
C ILE A 215 -8.08 -7.54 -1.62
N VAL A 216 -7.98 -6.83 -0.49
CA VAL A 216 -6.98 -5.78 -0.34
C VAL A 216 -5.71 -6.40 0.24
N LEU A 217 -4.58 -6.09 -0.38
CA LEU A 217 -3.24 -6.45 0.07
C LEU A 217 -2.47 -5.18 0.45
N GLY A 218 -1.58 -5.25 1.42
CA GLY A 218 -0.70 -4.12 1.73
C GLY A 218 0.30 -4.46 2.82
N GLN A 219 1.15 -3.49 3.14
CA GLN A 219 2.13 -3.53 4.23
C GLN A 219 1.60 -2.62 5.34
N ASP A 220 0.91 -3.18 6.34
CA ASP A 220 0.10 -2.41 7.30
C ASP A 220 -1.16 -1.76 6.68
N VAL A 221 -2.00 -2.60 6.06
CA VAL A 221 -3.25 -2.20 5.36
C VAL A 221 -4.15 -1.26 6.18
N GLY A 222 -4.14 -1.41 7.51
CA GLY A 222 -4.93 -0.56 8.40
C GLY A 222 -4.58 0.92 8.27
N HIS A 223 -3.30 1.24 8.08
CA HIS A 223 -2.84 2.61 7.88
C HIS A 223 -3.33 3.20 6.56
N ASP A 224 -3.18 2.48 5.44
CA ASP A 224 -3.62 2.95 4.12
C ASP A 224 -5.14 3.10 4.04
N LYS A 225 -5.89 2.19 4.67
CA LYS A 225 -7.34 2.29 4.80
C LYS A 225 -7.76 3.55 5.55
N GLU A 226 -7.15 3.82 6.72
CA GLU A 226 -7.44 5.04 7.49
C GLU A 226 -7.14 6.29 6.67
N ASN A 227 -6.04 6.27 5.92
CA ASN A 227 -5.62 7.35 5.04
C ASN A 227 -6.63 7.62 3.93
N LEU A 228 -7.08 6.59 3.22
CA LEU A 228 -8.05 6.74 2.14
C LEU A 228 -9.41 7.23 2.64
N LYS A 229 -9.85 6.73 3.80
CA LYS A 229 -11.15 7.04 4.39
C LYS A 229 -11.23 8.45 4.98
N ASN A 230 -10.23 8.84 5.77
CA ASN A 230 -10.31 10.02 6.63
C ASN A 230 -9.66 11.28 6.05
N LYS A 231 -9.11 11.21 4.84
CA LYS A 231 -8.41 12.33 4.17
C LYS A 231 -9.16 12.79 2.92
N SER A 232 -8.49 13.58 2.08
CA SER A 232 -9.09 14.29 0.95
C SER A 232 -9.81 13.40 -0.06
N ILE A 233 -9.35 12.16 -0.26
CA ILE A 233 -9.96 11.20 -1.20
C ILE A 233 -11.32 10.68 -0.68
N SER A 234 -11.49 10.60 0.64
CA SER A 234 -12.72 10.17 1.31
C SER A 234 -13.29 8.84 0.79
N PHE A 235 -12.41 7.86 0.56
CA PHE A 235 -12.76 6.54 0.04
C PHE A 235 -12.74 5.50 1.17
N ASP A 236 -13.92 5.01 1.55
CA ASP A 236 -14.08 3.98 2.59
C ASP A 236 -14.16 2.57 1.98
N MET A 237 -13.03 1.86 1.93
CA MET A 237 -12.97 0.49 1.40
C MET A 237 -13.99 -0.46 2.07
N GLU A 238 -14.25 -0.28 3.38
CA GLU A 238 -15.12 -1.17 4.16
C GLU A 238 -16.61 -0.96 3.85
N SER A 239 -16.96 0.15 3.20
CA SER A 239 -18.33 0.42 2.79
C SER A 239 -18.79 -0.45 1.62
N TYR A 240 -17.85 -1.07 0.89
CA TYR A 240 -18.13 -1.90 -0.27
C TYR A 240 -18.36 -3.35 0.13
N SER A 241 -19.52 -3.90 -0.23
CA SER A 241 -19.86 -5.31 0.01
C SER A 241 -18.93 -6.27 -0.72
N THR A 242 -18.25 -5.80 -1.79
CA THR A 242 -17.30 -6.58 -2.60
C THR A 242 -15.99 -6.88 -1.88
N LEU A 243 -15.61 -6.10 -0.86
CA LEU A 243 -14.42 -6.37 -0.05
C LEU A 243 -14.65 -7.63 0.81
N VAL A 244 -13.96 -8.72 0.48
CA VAL A 244 -14.13 -10.00 1.18
C VAL A 244 -13.03 -10.30 2.20
N ARG A 245 -11.83 -9.75 2.02
CA ARG A 245 -10.70 -9.93 2.95
C ARG A 245 -9.64 -8.85 2.78
N GLU A 246 -8.97 -8.55 3.89
CA GLU A 246 -7.69 -7.81 3.92
C GLU A 246 -6.55 -8.80 4.23
N ILE A 247 -5.46 -8.68 3.49
CA ILE A 247 -4.23 -9.44 3.65
C ILE A 247 -3.09 -8.47 3.94
N ASP A 248 -2.40 -8.70 5.05
CA ASP A 248 -1.23 -7.92 5.45
C ASP A 248 0.04 -8.76 5.35
N THR A 249 1.03 -8.27 4.59
CA THR A 249 2.35 -8.89 4.44
C THR A 249 3.11 -8.98 5.77
N GLN A 250 2.82 -8.11 6.75
CA GLN A 250 3.35 -8.17 8.12
C GLN A 250 2.89 -9.42 8.89
N VAL A 251 1.74 -9.99 8.51
CA VAL A 251 1.28 -11.27 9.06
C VAL A 251 1.99 -12.41 8.36
N ILE A 252 2.01 -12.39 7.01
CA ILE A 252 2.63 -13.44 6.20
C ILE A 252 4.12 -13.60 6.55
N VAL A 253 4.86 -12.50 6.69
CA VAL A 253 6.30 -12.53 7.00
C VAL A 253 6.59 -13.24 8.33
N ARG A 254 5.71 -13.07 9.32
CA ARG A 254 5.83 -13.72 10.65
C ARG A 254 5.46 -15.20 10.55
N ASP A 255 4.37 -15.52 9.87
CA ASP A 255 3.94 -16.92 9.65
C ASP A 255 5.03 -17.73 8.93
N ARG A 256 5.72 -17.10 7.97
CA ARG A 256 6.83 -17.67 7.21
C ARG A 256 8.19 -17.59 7.91
N LYS A 257 8.27 -16.91 9.06
CA LYS A 257 9.51 -16.71 9.85
C LYS A 257 10.63 -15.98 9.09
N TYR A 258 10.28 -15.14 8.12
CA TYR A 258 11.22 -14.20 7.49
C TYR A 258 11.58 -13.04 8.44
N TRP A 259 10.77 -12.81 9.48
CA TRP A 259 11.02 -11.83 10.51
C TRP A 259 10.74 -12.43 11.89
N THR A 260 11.75 -12.47 12.76
CA THR A 260 11.69 -13.11 14.09
C THR A 260 11.83 -12.12 15.25
N ALA A 261 11.77 -10.82 14.95
CA ALA A 261 11.76 -9.79 15.98
C ALA A 261 10.51 -9.93 16.89
N PRO A 262 10.51 -9.33 18.09
CA PRO A 262 9.39 -9.40 19.01
C PRO A 262 8.05 -9.05 18.34
N ASN A 263 6.94 -9.65 18.79
CA ASN A 263 5.63 -9.54 18.12
C ASN A 263 5.12 -8.11 17.90
N ASN A 264 5.62 -7.13 18.63
CA ASN A 264 5.27 -5.72 18.50
C ASN A 264 6.14 -4.95 17.51
N GLU A 265 7.14 -5.58 16.88
CA GLU A 265 8.00 -4.99 15.88
C GLU A 265 7.54 -5.44 14.48
N GLN A 266 7.20 -4.46 13.65
CA GLN A 266 6.86 -4.64 12.24
C GLN A 266 8.13 -4.57 11.39
N ILE A 267 8.25 -5.39 10.35
CA ILE A 267 9.37 -5.27 9.41
C ILE A 267 9.07 -4.10 8.47
N GLY A 268 10.02 -3.18 8.30
CA GLY A 268 9.91 -2.16 7.26
C GLY A 268 10.09 -2.78 5.87
N LEU A 269 9.43 -2.22 4.85
CA LEU A 269 9.46 -2.75 3.49
C LEU A 269 10.90 -2.89 2.94
N VAL A 270 11.77 -1.92 3.21
CA VAL A 270 13.21 -1.97 2.85
C VAL A 270 13.90 -3.23 3.39
N ASN A 271 13.61 -3.62 4.63
CA ASN A 271 14.19 -4.83 5.22
C ASN A 271 13.55 -6.08 4.62
N LEU A 272 12.24 -6.07 4.39
CA LEU A 272 11.52 -7.20 3.81
C LEU A 272 12.04 -7.56 2.42
N VAL A 273 12.20 -6.59 1.53
CA VAL A 273 12.72 -6.87 0.18
C VAL A 273 14.15 -7.41 0.20
N LYS A 274 14.95 -6.95 1.17
CA LYS A 274 16.33 -7.41 1.37
C LYS A 274 16.36 -8.87 1.81
N GLU A 275 15.48 -9.26 2.75
CA GLU A 275 15.33 -10.67 3.17
C GLU A 275 14.87 -11.58 2.02
N LEU A 276 14.19 -11.01 1.02
CA LEU A 276 13.73 -11.69 -0.19
C LEU A 276 14.69 -11.54 -1.38
N TRP A 277 15.91 -11.03 -1.14
CA TRP A 277 17.02 -10.93 -2.09
C TRP A 277 16.78 -10.02 -3.30
N PHE A 278 16.07 -8.91 -3.11
CA PHE A 278 16.01 -7.81 -4.07
C PHE A 278 16.08 -6.44 -3.37
N GLU A 279 15.92 -5.36 -4.13
CA GLU A 279 16.19 -4.00 -3.67
C GLU A 279 14.95 -3.11 -3.66
N HIS A 280 14.88 -2.21 -2.68
CA HIS A 280 13.88 -1.12 -2.65
C HIS A 280 14.52 0.16 -3.19
N SER A 281 14.77 0.18 -4.49
CA SER A 281 15.30 1.34 -5.19
C SER A 281 14.21 2.41 -5.38
N ASP A 282 14.60 3.68 -5.22
CA ASP A 282 13.68 4.84 -5.24
C ASP A 282 12.49 4.68 -4.28
N PRO A 283 12.75 4.51 -2.96
CA PRO A 283 11.68 4.44 -1.99
C PRO A 283 10.89 5.75 -1.98
N HIS A 284 9.63 5.69 -1.54
CA HIS A 284 8.73 6.85 -1.41
C HIS A 284 8.09 7.35 -2.71
N THR A 285 7.71 6.43 -3.59
CA THR A 285 6.51 6.65 -4.40
C THR A 285 5.53 5.55 -4.05
N ALA A 286 4.25 5.90 -3.95
CA ALA A 286 3.26 4.95 -3.46
C ALA A 286 3.19 3.69 -4.36
N ALA A 287 3.37 3.83 -5.67
CA ALA A 287 3.36 2.69 -6.59
C ALA A 287 4.60 1.80 -6.48
N ASN A 288 5.78 2.36 -6.16
CA ASN A 288 6.94 1.55 -5.83
C ASN A 288 6.68 0.74 -4.57
N ASP A 289 6.12 1.35 -3.52
CA ASP A 289 5.85 0.67 -2.25
C ASP A 289 4.77 -0.42 -2.41
N ALA A 290 3.67 -0.14 -3.14
CA ALA A 290 2.67 -1.14 -3.50
C ALA A 290 3.26 -2.28 -4.36
N GLY A 291 4.06 -1.95 -5.37
CA GLY A 291 4.64 -2.95 -6.27
C GLY A 291 5.64 -3.87 -5.56
N ARG A 292 6.49 -3.30 -4.69
CA ARG A 292 7.47 -4.06 -3.88
C ARG A 292 6.79 -4.89 -2.81
N THR A 293 5.71 -4.38 -2.21
CA THR A 293 4.86 -5.14 -1.29
C THR A 293 4.25 -6.35 -1.98
N LEU A 294 3.67 -6.17 -3.17
CA LEU A 294 3.09 -7.26 -3.95
C LEU A 294 4.14 -8.31 -4.35
N ILE A 295 5.29 -7.88 -4.89
CA ILE A 295 6.40 -8.80 -5.24
C ILE A 295 6.83 -9.59 -4.00
N SER A 296 6.97 -8.93 -2.85
CA SER A 296 7.31 -9.60 -1.59
C SER A 296 6.28 -10.65 -1.21
N ALA A 297 4.99 -10.31 -1.33
CA ALA A 297 3.88 -11.23 -1.06
C ALA A 297 3.95 -12.46 -1.97
N PHE A 298 4.19 -12.28 -3.27
CA PHE A 298 4.39 -13.39 -4.22
C PHE A 298 5.57 -14.28 -3.82
N GLN A 299 6.71 -13.68 -3.47
CA GLN A 299 7.89 -14.47 -3.08
C GLN A 299 7.67 -15.26 -1.80
N MET A 300 6.91 -14.73 -0.83
CA MET A 300 6.54 -15.44 0.38
C MET A 300 5.54 -16.58 0.09
N ALA A 301 4.56 -16.33 -0.78
CA ALA A 301 3.55 -17.31 -1.21
C ALA A 301 4.15 -18.48 -2.01
N LEU A 302 5.06 -18.19 -2.94
CA LEU A 302 5.79 -19.20 -3.71
C LEU A 302 6.70 -20.05 -2.80
N GLY A 303 7.15 -19.52 -1.66
CA GLY A 303 7.88 -20.29 -0.66
C GLY A 303 9.12 -20.99 -1.24
N GLY A 304 9.14 -22.33 -1.17
CA GLY A 304 10.21 -23.20 -1.69
C GLY A 304 9.92 -23.80 -3.07
N HIS A 305 9.01 -23.20 -3.86
CA HIS A 305 8.67 -23.67 -5.19
C HIS A 305 9.90 -23.72 -6.12
N VAL A 306 9.91 -24.68 -7.05
CA VAL A 306 11.04 -24.94 -7.97
C VAL A 306 11.44 -23.71 -8.79
N CYS A 307 10.47 -22.87 -9.15
CA CYS A 307 10.70 -21.61 -9.87
C CYS A 307 11.54 -20.60 -9.09
N LYS A 308 11.87 -20.84 -7.81
CA LYS A 308 12.79 -20.01 -7.01
C LYS A 308 14.13 -20.68 -6.74
N LEU A 309 14.23 -21.99 -6.97
CA LEU A 309 15.41 -22.80 -6.66
C LEU A 309 16.27 -23.05 -7.91
N GLU A 310 15.64 -23.21 -9.06
CA GLU A 310 16.29 -23.55 -10.33
C GLU A 310 16.23 -22.38 -11.33
N THR A 311 16.61 -21.18 -10.87
CA THR A 311 16.47 -19.95 -11.66
C THR A 311 17.71 -19.61 -12.48
N LYS A 312 17.50 -18.96 -13.62
CA LYS A 312 18.57 -18.36 -14.43
C LYS A 312 18.77 -16.88 -14.10
N LYS A 313 17.69 -16.19 -13.76
CA LYS A 313 17.66 -14.80 -13.30
C LYS A 313 17.66 -14.75 -11.77
N THR A 314 18.36 -13.78 -11.21
CA THR A 314 18.22 -13.44 -9.79
C THR A 314 16.87 -12.76 -9.53
N MET A 315 16.42 -12.76 -8.28
CA MET A 315 15.20 -12.03 -7.90
C MET A 315 15.30 -10.53 -8.23
N LEU A 316 16.47 -9.91 -8.09
CA LEU A 316 16.68 -8.51 -8.48
C LEU A 316 16.51 -8.29 -10.00
N GLN A 317 17.01 -9.21 -10.83
CA GLN A 317 16.83 -9.16 -12.29
C GLN A 317 15.36 -9.31 -12.67
N VAL A 318 14.64 -10.23 -12.01
CA VAL A 318 13.19 -10.39 -12.21
C VAL A 318 12.45 -9.11 -11.80
N ALA A 319 12.68 -8.58 -10.59
CA ALA A 319 12.04 -7.36 -10.12
C ALA A 319 12.27 -6.16 -11.06
N THR A 320 13.51 -5.97 -11.52
CA THR A 320 13.86 -4.93 -12.51
C THR A 320 13.18 -5.18 -13.86
N GLY A 321 13.06 -6.43 -14.28
CA GLY A 321 12.32 -6.83 -15.47
C GLY A 321 10.84 -6.48 -15.38
N ILE A 322 10.20 -6.73 -14.23
CA ILE A 322 8.79 -6.39 -13.98
C ILE A 322 8.56 -4.88 -13.99
N GLU A 323 9.47 -4.09 -13.39
CA GLU A 323 9.42 -2.63 -13.48
C GLU A 323 9.33 -2.17 -14.94
N LYS A 324 10.32 -2.58 -15.75
CA LYS A 324 10.39 -2.23 -17.17
C LYS A 324 9.14 -2.70 -17.93
N TYR A 325 8.75 -3.97 -17.75
CA TYR A 325 7.58 -4.54 -18.41
C TYR A 325 6.30 -3.76 -18.07
N SER A 326 6.13 -3.38 -16.80
CA SER A 326 4.94 -2.65 -16.35
C SER A 326 4.83 -1.25 -16.95
N VAL A 327 5.96 -0.57 -17.17
CA VAL A 327 6.01 0.75 -17.83
C VAL A 327 5.68 0.63 -19.31
N GLU A 328 6.26 -0.38 -19.99
CA GLU A 328 6.09 -0.63 -21.42
C GLU A 328 4.65 -1.05 -21.78
N ASN A 329 3.99 -1.78 -20.88
CA ASN A 329 2.63 -2.31 -21.09
C ASN A 329 1.56 -1.51 -20.31
N PHE A 330 1.89 -0.30 -19.87
CA PHE A 330 0.98 0.53 -19.09
C PHE A 330 -0.27 0.92 -19.89
N THR A 331 -1.44 0.71 -19.30
CA THR A 331 -2.73 1.20 -19.81
C THR A 331 -3.37 2.12 -18.79
N SER A 332 -3.66 3.36 -19.16
CA SER A 332 -4.30 4.32 -18.25
C SER A 332 -5.71 3.90 -17.88
N ILE A 333 -6.11 4.14 -16.63
CA ILE A 333 -7.50 3.97 -16.16
C ILE A 333 -8.14 5.30 -15.73
N GLY A 334 -7.44 6.42 -15.94
CA GLY A 334 -7.92 7.76 -15.62
C GLY A 334 -6.79 8.77 -15.47
N GLY A 335 -7.15 10.03 -15.21
CA GLY A 335 -6.22 11.14 -15.02
C GLY A 335 -5.52 11.61 -16.29
N VAL A 336 -4.67 12.63 -16.11
CA VAL A 336 -3.86 13.25 -17.17
C VAL A 336 -2.39 12.87 -17.01
N GLU A 337 -1.63 12.88 -18.11
CA GLU A 337 -0.20 12.55 -18.09
C GLU A 337 0.64 13.62 -17.40
N GLU A 338 0.32 14.87 -17.70
CA GLU A 338 1.10 16.02 -17.28
C GLU A 338 0.22 16.94 -16.45
N TYR A 339 0.85 17.62 -15.50
CA TYR A 339 0.18 18.66 -14.74
C TYR A 339 1.21 19.65 -14.20
N CYS A 340 0.97 20.91 -14.50
CA CYS A 340 1.81 21.99 -14.06
C CYS A 340 1.25 22.60 -12.78
N TRP A 341 1.80 22.21 -11.63
CA TRP A 341 1.39 22.79 -10.35
C TRP A 341 1.79 24.27 -10.18
N LYS A 342 2.55 24.86 -11.13
CA LYS A 342 2.77 26.30 -11.18
C LYS A 342 1.51 27.04 -11.67
N CYS A 343 1.02 26.70 -12.87
CA CYS A 343 -0.08 27.41 -13.53
C CYS A 343 -1.43 26.70 -13.52
N GLY A 344 -1.50 25.46 -13.04
CA GLY A 344 -2.70 24.63 -12.99
C GLY A 344 -3.12 23.98 -14.32
N SER A 345 -2.29 24.04 -15.37
CA SER A 345 -2.60 23.44 -16.67
C SER A 345 -2.27 21.94 -16.70
N PRO A 346 -3.12 21.10 -17.32
CA PRO A 346 -2.88 19.67 -17.54
C PRO A 346 -2.07 19.37 -18.81
N ASP A 347 -1.59 20.40 -19.53
CA ASP A 347 -1.02 20.24 -20.88
C ASP A 347 0.51 20.22 -20.91
N HIS A 348 1.16 20.41 -19.74
CA HIS A 348 2.61 20.44 -19.60
C HIS A 348 3.04 20.19 -18.16
N MET A 349 4.29 19.77 -17.98
CA MET A 349 4.96 19.73 -16.67
C MET A 349 5.55 21.09 -16.29
N ILE A 350 5.80 21.33 -15.00
CA ILE A 350 6.38 22.60 -14.52
C ILE A 350 7.67 23.01 -15.24
N ALA A 351 8.51 22.06 -15.63
CA ALA A 351 9.76 22.32 -16.35
C ALA A 351 9.55 22.98 -17.73
N ALA A 352 8.37 22.80 -18.33
CA ALA A 352 7.98 23.40 -19.61
C ALA A 352 7.04 24.60 -19.43
N CYS A 353 6.77 25.04 -18.20
CA CYS A 353 5.82 26.12 -17.93
C CYS A 353 6.38 27.49 -18.31
N THR A 354 5.72 28.18 -19.23
CA THR A 354 6.05 29.54 -19.66
C THR A 354 5.10 30.60 -19.09
N ALA A 355 4.11 30.20 -18.28
CA ALA A 355 3.17 31.13 -17.67
C ALA A 355 3.89 32.12 -16.74
N THR A 356 3.55 33.39 -16.89
CA THR A 356 4.05 34.51 -16.08
C THR A 356 2.89 35.34 -15.53
N GLY A 357 3.14 36.17 -14.51
CA GLY A 357 2.12 37.03 -13.93
C GLY A 357 1.02 36.27 -13.19
N LEU A 358 1.33 35.08 -12.65
CA LEU A 358 0.38 34.32 -11.83
C LEU A 358 0.28 34.94 -10.43
N GLU A 359 -0.94 35.27 -10.02
CA GLU A 359 -1.22 35.83 -8.70
C GLU A 359 -1.86 34.80 -7.77
N CYS A 360 -1.27 34.62 -6.58
CA CYS A 360 -1.81 33.80 -5.52
C CYS A 360 -2.57 34.65 -4.49
N ASN A 361 -3.86 34.37 -4.32
CA ASN A 361 -4.74 35.13 -3.42
C ASN A 361 -4.42 34.92 -1.93
N GLU A 362 -3.71 33.85 -1.59
CA GLU A 362 -3.40 33.44 -0.21
C GLU A 362 -2.10 34.07 0.31
N CYS A 363 -1.00 33.96 -0.44
CA CYS A 363 0.29 34.51 0.01
C CYS A 363 0.55 35.93 -0.44
N ARG A 364 -0.04 36.38 -1.56
CA ARG A 364 0.15 37.72 -2.16
C ARG A 364 1.63 38.11 -2.38
N THR A 365 2.56 37.16 -2.26
CA THR A 365 3.99 37.39 -2.42
C THR A 365 4.35 37.32 -3.91
N MET A 366 4.88 38.43 -4.43
CA MET A 366 5.51 38.50 -5.76
C MET A 366 7.03 38.42 -5.63
N GLU A 367 7.56 37.43 -4.89
CA GLU A 367 9.00 37.14 -5.08
C GLU A 367 9.17 36.65 -6.53
N LEU A 368 9.95 37.41 -7.31
CA LEU A 368 10.23 37.11 -8.72
C LEU A 368 10.76 35.68 -8.84
N GLY A 369 9.99 34.81 -9.50
CA GLY A 369 10.32 33.40 -9.69
C GLY A 369 9.50 32.41 -8.85
N GLU A 370 8.68 32.88 -7.90
CA GLU A 370 7.81 32.04 -7.06
C GLU A 370 6.32 32.09 -7.45
N GLU A 371 6.00 32.58 -8.65
CA GLU A 371 4.63 32.69 -9.15
C GLU A 371 3.92 31.32 -9.18
N HIS A 372 2.71 31.24 -8.63
CA HIS A 372 1.90 30.02 -8.60
C HIS A 372 0.41 30.34 -8.50
N VAL A 373 -0.44 29.41 -8.93
CA VAL A 373 -1.89 29.49 -8.70
C VAL A 373 -2.25 29.24 -7.23
N THR A 374 -3.34 29.86 -6.78
CA THR A 374 -3.80 29.79 -5.37
C THR A 374 -3.94 28.36 -4.84
N LEU A 375 -4.39 27.42 -5.67
CA LEU A 375 -4.53 25.99 -5.31
C LEU A 375 -3.22 25.38 -4.80
N HIS A 376 -2.08 25.89 -5.26
CA HIS A 376 -0.75 25.30 -5.03
C HIS A 376 0.14 26.19 -4.14
N CYS A 377 -0.48 26.94 -3.23
CA CYS A 377 0.22 27.84 -2.33
C CYS A 377 1.01 27.10 -1.24
N LEU A 378 2.30 26.87 -1.49
CA LEU A 378 3.20 26.22 -0.54
C LEU A 378 3.34 26.97 0.81
N PRO A 379 3.42 28.33 0.86
CA PRO A 379 3.39 29.06 2.13
C PRO A 379 2.15 28.73 2.98
N LYS A 380 0.97 28.66 2.35
CA LYS A 380 -0.28 28.30 3.02
C LYS A 380 -0.25 26.85 3.51
N ALA A 381 0.25 25.92 2.69
CA ALA A 381 0.41 24.52 3.09
C ALA A 381 1.33 24.38 4.32
N ARG A 382 2.48 25.08 4.35
CA ARG A 382 3.40 25.11 5.50
C ARG A 382 2.77 25.71 6.76
N GLN A 383 1.92 26.74 6.60
CA GLN A 383 1.15 27.29 7.71
C GLN A 383 0.18 26.25 8.28
N LYS A 384 -0.59 25.55 7.42
CA LYS A 384 -1.49 24.45 7.84
C LYS A 384 -0.72 23.34 8.56
N ALA A 385 0.42 22.91 8.01
CA ALA A 385 1.28 21.89 8.62
C ALA A 385 1.75 22.29 10.03
N THR A 386 2.16 23.56 10.20
CA THR A 386 2.62 24.09 11.48
C THR A 386 1.49 24.13 12.51
N GLU A 387 0.31 24.59 12.11
CA GLU A 387 -0.86 24.62 12.98
C GLU A 387 -1.29 23.20 13.41
N ARG A 388 -1.32 22.25 12.47
CA ARG A 388 -1.61 20.85 12.74
C ARG A 388 -0.64 20.24 13.74
N ARG A 389 0.67 20.44 13.56
CA ARG A 389 1.70 19.99 14.52
C ARG A 389 1.52 20.60 15.91
N ARG A 390 1.11 21.87 16.00
CA ARG A 390 0.80 22.54 17.26
C ARG A 390 -0.40 21.87 17.96
N GLN A 391 -1.47 21.59 17.21
CA GLN A 391 -2.65 20.90 17.74
C GLN A 391 -2.32 19.49 18.23
N ASP A 392 -1.51 18.73 17.48
CA ASP A 392 -1.07 17.40 17.88
C ASP A 392 -0.21 17.42 19.14
N ALA A 393 0.67 18.42 19.28
CA ALA A 393 1.44 18.61 20.50
C ALA A 393 0.54 18.86 21.71
N ILE A 394 -0.50 19.69 21.56
CA ILE A 394 -1.51 19.94 22.61
C ILE A 394 -2.27 18.64 22.95
N LYS A 395 -2.76 17.90 21.95
CA LYS A 395 -3.47 16.62 22.15
C LYS A 395 -2.59 15.60 22.88
N ARG A 396 -1.31 15.47 22.50
CA ARG A 396 -0.34 14.57 23.15
C ARG A 396 -0.09 14.99 24.60
N ALA A 397 0.06 16.29 24.87
CA ALA A 397 0.24 16.80 26.23
C ALA A 397 -0.98 16.48 27.11
N LYS A 398 -2.20 16.68 26.59
CA LYS A 398 -3.45 16.33 27.29
C LYS A 398 -3.54 14.84 27.61
N LYS A 399 -3.31 13.96 26.62
CA LYS A 399 -3.30 12.49 26.82
C LYS A 399 -2.25 12.07 27.85
N ALA A 400 -1.08 12.70 27.86
CA ALA A 400 -0.05 12.43 28.85
C ALA A 400 -0.50 12.82 30.27
N GLN A 401 -1.13 13.99 30.43
CA GLN A 401 -1.69 14.43 31.72
C GLN A 401 -2.79 13.50 32.21
N GLU A 402 -3.73 13.10 31.35
CA GLU A 402 -4.81 12.15 31.66
C GLU A 402 -4.26 10.80 32.10
N LYS A 403 -3.23 10.28 31.41
CA LYS A 403 -2.55 9.05 31.80
C LYS A 403 -1.88 9.16 33.17
N THR A 404 -1.15 10.26 33.42
CA THR A 404 -0.54 10.50 34.75
C THR A 404 -1.60 10.61 35.85
N ALA A 405 -2.74 11.24 35.59
CA ALA A 405 -3.84 11.33 36.55
C ALA A 405 -4.47 9.95 36.84
N ARG A 406 -4.67 9.13 35.80
CA ARG A 406 -5.17 7.74 35.94
C ARG A 406 -4.21 6.87 36.73
N ASP A 407 -2.90 6.98 36.47
CA ASP A 407 -1.88 6.21 37.18
C ASP A 407 -1.83 6.61 38.67
N LYS A 408 -1.94 7.90 39.00
CA LYS A 408 -2.02 8.39 40.39
C LYS A 408 -3.24 7.83 41.14
N ARG A 409 -4.43 7.83 40.52
CA ARG A 409 -5.66 7.26 41.13
C ARG A 409 -5.54 5.76 41.40
N THR A 410 -4.82 5.04 40.55
CA THR A 410 -4.63 3.59 40.69
C THR A 410 -3.72 3.25 41.88
N VAL A 411 -2.75 4.10 42.20
CA VAL A 411 -1.86 3.93 43.36
C VAL A 411 -2.62 4.21 44.66
N THR A 412 -3.36 5.32 44.75
CA THR A 412 -4.09 5.70 45.98
C THR A 412 -5.21 4.72 46.36
N SER A 413 -5.79 4.02 45.39
CA SER A 413 -6.82 2.99 45.64
C SER A 413 -6.26 1.69 46.22
N ARG A 414 -4.96 1.40 46.08
CA ARG A 414 -4.36 0.17 46.64
C ARG A 414 -3.99 0.34 48.11
N ASP A 415 -3.65 1.55 48.54
CA ASP A 415 -3.23 1.80 49.93
C ASP A 415 -4.42 1.87 50.90
N SER A 416 -5.65 2.03 50.39
CA SER A 416 -6.88 2.17 51.19
C SER A 416 -7.64 0.86 51.48
N HIS A 417 -7.10 -0.30 51.08
CA HIS A 417 -7.69 -1.62 51.40
C HIS A 417 -6.79 -2.53 52.26
N GLY A 418 -5.69 -2.00 52.79
CA GLY A 418 -4.75 -2.77 53.64
C GLY A 418 -5.03 -2.75 55.15
N SER A 419 -6.15 -2.18 55.62
CA SER A 419 -6.36 -1.86 57.04
C SER A 419 -7.77 -2.23 57.53
N SER A 420 -8.17 -3.49 57.45
CA SER A 420 -9.15 -4.12 58.38
C SER A 420 -9.52 -5.53 57.92
N SER A 421 -8.84 -6.55 58.46
CA SER A 421 -9.45 -7.85 58.77
C SER A 421 -8.49 -8.71 59.61
N THR A 422 -8.29 -8.32 60.87
CA THR A 422 -7.92 -9.28 61.92
C THR A 422 -9.19 -9.96 62.40
N SER A 423 -9.54 -11.11 61.80
CA SER A 423 -10.56 -12.00 62.34
C SER A 423 -10.08 -13.45 62.22
N SER A 424 -9.47 -13.87 63.32
CA SER A 424 -9.51 -15.20 63.94
C SER A 424 -10.17 -16.32 63.11
N ILE A 425 -9.36 -17.25 62.61
CA ILE A 425 -9.79 -18.63 62.34
C ILE A 425 -8.83 -19.59 63.02
N SER A 426 -9.40 -20.35 63.94
CA SER A 426 -8.78 -21.33 64.81
C SER A 426 -8.19 -22.51 64.06
N ALA A 427 -7.09 -23.02 64.61
CA ALA A 427 -6.41 -24.23 64.19
C ALA A 427 -7.26 -25.49 64.40
N VAL A 428 -7.36 -26.34 63.37
CA VAL A 428 -7.62 -27.79 63.54
C VAL A 428 -6.79 -28.59 62.54
N SER A 429 -5.80 -29.28 63.12
CA SER A 429 -5.35 -30.66 62.89
C SER A 429 -5.05 -31.19 61.48
N ALA A 430 -3.84 -31.73 61.39
CA ALA A 430 -3.25 -32.47 60.29
C ALA A 430 -4.03 -33.73 59.90
N ARG A 431 -3.99 -34.06 58.61
CA ARG A 431 -3.92 -35.46 58.15
C ARG A 431 -3.15 -35.55 56.83
N ALA A 432 -2.11 -36.37 56.86
CA ALA A 432 -1.28 -36.73 55.72
C ALA A 432 -2.07 -37.52 54.67
N ARG A 433 -1.72 -37.33 53.39
CA ARG A 433 -1.67 -38.41 52.38
C ARG A 433 -0.82 -38.01 51.16
N PRO A 434 -0.25 -38.98 50.43
CA PRO A 434 0.90 -38.78 49.54
C PRO A 434 0.54 -38.68 48.06
N GLY A 435 1.43 -38.04 47.30
CA GLY A 435 1.90 -38.55 46.01
C GLY A 435 1.11 -38.17 44.74
N ARG A 436 1.84 -37.52 43.82
CA ARG A 436 1.69 -37.38 42.35
C ARG A 436 1.91 -35.89 42.03
N GLY A 437 2.79 -35.46 41.14
CA GLY A 437 3.36 -36.05 39.93
C GLY A 437 3.49 -34.83 38.99
N GLY A 438 4.64 -34.66 38.35
CA GLY A 438 5.09 -33.35 37.84
C GLY A 438 4.33 -32.78 36.64
N HIS A 439 4.35 -31.46 36.50
CA HIS A 439 5.05 -30.74 35.42
C HIS A 439 4.96 -29.21 35.66
N PRO A 440 6.01 -28.43 35.38
CA PRO A 440 5.99 -26.99 35.61
C PRO A 440 5.41 -26.23 34.41
N SER A 441 4.42 -25.37 34.66
CA SER A 441 4.10 -24.24 33.79
C SER A 441 4.81 -23.00 34.35
N SER A 442 5.74 -22.45 33.58
CA SER A 442 6.44 -21.21 33.92
C SER A 442 5.68 -20.01 33.34
N GLY A 443 4.89 -19.36 34.19
CA GLY A 443 4.34 -18.03 33.93
C GLY A 443 5.42 -16.97 34.08
N GLY A 444 5.79 -16.31 32.98
CA GLY A 444 6.71 -15.18 32.94
C GLY A 444 5.96 -13.85 33.01
N ARG A 445 6.15 -13.13 34.12
CA ARG A 445 5.64 -11.77 34.38
C ARG A 445 6.18 -10.75 33.37
N GLY A 446 5.28 -9.88 32.91
CA GLY A 446 5.56 -8.80 31.97
C GLY A 446 6.42 -7.66 32.53
N GLY A 447 7.36 -7.20 31.71
CA GLY A 447 8.08 -5.94 31.84
C GLY A 447 7.69 -5.02 30.69
N ARG A 448 7.21 -3.81 31.00
CA ARG A 448 6.74 -2.80 30.05
C ARG A 448 7.92 -2.10 29.37
N GLY A 449 8.06 -2.28 28.05
CA GLY A 449 8.98 -1.51 27.20
C GLY A 449 8.44 -0.11 26.90
N ARG A 450 9.32 0.89 27.04
CA ARG A 450 9.07 2.31 26.73
C ARG A 450 9.10 2.52 25.23
N GLY A 451 8.09 3.19 24.68
CA GLY A 451 8.06 3.61 23.27
C GLY A 451 9.12 4.69 23.00
N GLY A 452 10.02 4.40 22.06
CA GLY A 452 10.96 5.36 21.50
C GLY A 452 10.26 6.18 20.41
N GLY A 453 10.13 7.48 20.65
CA GLY A 453 9.80 8.43 19.59
C GLY A 453 11.00 8.60 18.66
N SER A 454 10.78 8.45 17.36
CA SER A 454 11.71 8.81 16.30
C SER A 454 12.00 10.32 16.40
N ARG A 455 13.18 10.65 16.93
CA ARG A 455 13.72 12.01 16.89
C ARG A 455 14.23 12.26 15.47
N SER A 456 13.60 13.19 14.77
CA SER A 456 14.18 13.82 13.59
C SER A 456 15.52 14.47 13.96
N PRO A 457 16.57 14.36 13.14
CA PRO A 457 17.81 15.08 13.39
C PRO A 457 17.59 16.58 13.14
N SER A 458 17.94 17.42 14.12
CA SER A 458 18.06 18.87 13.91
C SER A 458 19.12 19.17 12.85
N PRO A 459 18.92 20.16 11.97
CA PRO A 459 19.94 20.54 11.00
C PRO A 459 21.11 21.20 11.74
N ARG A 460 22.32 20.66 11.51
CA ARG A 460 23.58 21.26 11.91
C ARG A 460 23.77 22.53 11.09
N ARG A 461 23.87 23.69 11.74
CA ARG A 461 24.36 24.92 11.11
C ARG A 461 25.83 24.72 10.77
N GLU A 462 26.13 24.52 9.49
CA GLU A 462 27.49 24.72 8.98
C GLU A 462 27.64 26.18 8.54
N ASN A 463 28.39 26.93 9.36
CA ASN A 463 29.05 28.14 8.91
C ASN A 463 30.24 27.71 8.04
N GLY A 464 30.14 27.92 6.73
CA GLY A 464 31.24 27.73 5.79
C GLY A 464 31.25 28.83 4.75
N GLN A 465 32.01 29.89 5.01
CA GLN A 465 32.42 30.85 3.99
C GLN A 465 33.24 30.11 2.92
N ALA A 466 32.85 30.25 1.65
CA ALA A 466 33.71 29.95 0.52
C ALA A 466 34.13 31.28 -0.16
N PRO A 467 35.41 31.44 -0.54
CA PRO A 467 35.90 32.64 -1.17
C PRO A 467 35.58 32.67 -2.67
N LEU A 468 35.38 33.89 -3.16
CA LEU A 468 35.33 34.26 -4.57
C LEU A 468 36.62 33.82 -5.27
N GLY A 469 36.47 33.04 -6.34
CA GLY A 469 37.54 32.69 -7.27
C GLY A 469 37.06 32.97 -8.69
N SER A 470 37.56 34.08 -9.24
CA SER A 470 37.40 34.54 -10.61
C SER A 470 38.13 33.66 -11.63
N ARG A 471 37.43 33.21 -12.68
CA ARG A 471 37.74 33.44 -14.11
C ARG A 471 36.66 32.84 -14.99
#